data_AF-J3D0C4-F1
#
_entry.id   AF-J3D0C4-F1
#
_cell.length_a   1.000
_cell.length_b   1.000
_cell.length_c   1.000
_cell.angle_alpha   90.00
_cell.angle_beta   90.00
_cell.angle_gamma   90.00
#
_symmetry.space_group_name_H-M   'P 1'
#
loop_
_entity.id
_entity.type
_entity.pdbx_description
1 polymer ?
#
loop_
_entity_poly.entity_id
_entity_poly.type
_entity_poly.pdbx_seq_one_letter_code
_entity_poly.pdbx_strand_id
1 'polypeptide(L)'
;MAATCAGAAGQNLYKCGATFQDRPCDTEVQKKYSSLTGSFSKEQVNATADAQCADRGVRALPFIQARTRQETLESLHAGIDAKPIARLEKIKEKDLASAVFAKKGSPVEIRAAIETECMDNKQVSTRTRAPSAYSTYPEYPIYPESNARLAAAERRAEAAAARAAAAADRASRRY
;
A
#
# COMPACT_ATOMS: atom_id res chain seq x y z
N MET A 1 -44.76 4.43 28.24
CA MET A 1 -44.15 4.72 26.93
C MET A 1 -42.73 5.20 27.16
N ALA A 2 -41.73 4.34 26.94
CA ALA A 2 -40.33 4.71 27.11
C ALA A 2 -39.81 5.32 25.81
N ALA A 3 -39.45 6.60 25.84
CA ALA A 3 -38.82 7.30 24.73
C ALA A 3 -37.33 6.90 24.68
N THR A 4 -36.98 5.99 23.77
CA THR A 4 -35.58 5.72 23.42
C THR A 4 -35.04 6.90 22.63
N CYS A 5 -34.23 7.74 23.27
CA CYS A 5 -33.40 8.74 22.61
C CYS A 5 -32.38 8.02 21.73
N ALA A 6 -32.63 7.97 20.41
CA ALA A 6 -31.64 7.56 19.43
C ALA A 6 -30.49 8.57 19.47
N GLY A 7 -29.32 8.15 19.94
CA GLY A 7 -28.11 8.95 19.87
C GLY A 7 -27.85 9.37 18.43
N ALA A 8 -27.67 10.66 18.21
CA ALA A 8 -27.29 11.23 16.91
C ALA A 8 -25.91 10.67 16.51
N ALA A 9 -25.91 9.55 15.79
CA ALA A 9 -24.72 9.04 15.14
C ALA A 9 -24.29 10.07 14.10
N GLY A 10 -23.04 10.54 14.21
CA GLY A 10 -22.46 11.64 13.44
C GLY A 10 -22.90 11.61 11.97
N GLN A 11 -23.52 12.71 11.56
CA GLN A 11 -24.13 12.90 10.24
C GLN A 11 -23.07 12.80 9.15
N ASN A 12 -22.96 11.63 8.52
CA ASN A 12 -22.20 11.50 7.29
C ASN A 12 -23.07 12.12 6.18
N LEU A 13 -22.81 13.39 5.86
CA LEU A 13 -23.49 14.07 4.77
C LEU A 13 -22.81 13.71 3.45
N TYR A 14 -23.59 13.15 2.51
CA TYR A 14 -23.14 12.77 1.18
C TYR A 14 -23.72 13.73 0.14
N LYS A 15 -22.94 14.06 -0.88
CA LYS A 15 -23.39 14.83 -2.04
C LYS A 15 -23.44 13.93 -3.28
N CYS A 16 -24.65 13.71 -3.79
CA CYS A 16 -24.95 12.95 -5.01
C CYS A 16 -25.36 13.95 -6.10
N GLY A 17 -24.43 14.26 -7.02
CA GLY A 17 -24.63 15.30 -8.02
C GLY A 17 -24.94 16.67 -7.39
N ALA A 18 -26.18 17.15 -7.57
CA ALA A 18 -26.68 18.41 -7.02
C ALA A 18 -27.41 18.25 -5.66
N THR A 19 -27.68 17.02 -5.22
CA THR A 19 -28.47 16.74 -4.00
C THR A 19 -27.58 16.37 -2.82
N PHE A 20 -28.05 16.69 -1.60
CA PHE A 20 -27.41 16.30 -0.35
C PHE A 20 -28.29 15.28 0.36
N GLN A 21 -27.68 14.19 0.85
CA GLN A 21 -28.38 13.07 1.47
C GLN A 21 -27.57 12.54 2.65
N ASP A 22 -28.24 12.00 3.66
CA ASP A 22 -27.59 11.32 4.80
C ASP A 22 -27.27 9.84 4.50
N ARG A 23 -27.58 9.39 3.28
CA ARG A 23 -27.32 8.04 2.79
C ARG A 23 -26.34 8.07 1.62
N PRO A 24 -25.51 7.02 1.45
CA PRO A 24 -24.66 6.92 0.27
C PRO A 24 -25.47 6.90 -1.03
N CYS A 25 -24.88 7.41 -2.11
CA CYS A 25 -25.48 7.41 -3.43
C CYS A 25 -25.42 6.00 -4.05
N ASP A 26 -26.48 5.55 -4.72
CA ASP A 26 -26.53 4.20 -5.30
C ASP A 26 -25.69 4.04 -6.57
N THR A 27 -25.56 5.08 -7.40
CA THR A 27 -25.03 4.93 -8.78
C THR A 27 -24.02 5.99 -9.20
N GLU A 28 -23.77 7.01 -8.38
CA GLU A 28 -22.95 8.17 -8.77
C GLU A 28 -21.67 8.29 -7.94
N VAL A 29 -20.67 8.96 -8.53
CA VAL A 29 -19.48 9.43 -7.80
C VAL A 29 -19.97 10.38 -6.70
N GLN A 30 -19.82 9.94 -5.46
CA GLN A 30 -20.33 10.69 -4.32
C GLN A 30 -19.21 11.49 -3.67
N LYS A 31 -19.54 12.69 -3.18
CA LYS A 31 -18.62 13.48 -2.36
C LYS A 31 -19.02 13.35 -0.91
N LYS A 32 -18.11 12.86 -0.06
CA LYS A 32 -18.35 12.76 1.38
C LYS A 32 -17.93 14.05 2.07
N TYR A 33 -18.77 14.58 2.95
CA TYR A 33 -18.42 15.71 3.81
C TYR A 33 -17.31 15.31 4.80
N SER A 34 -16.26 16.10 4.86
CA SER A 34 -15.17 15.95 5.82
C SER A 34 -15.31 17.02 6.90
N SER A 35 -15.63 16.60 8.13
CA SER A 35 -15.73 17.50 9.28
C SER A 35 -14.40 18.19 9.62
N LEU A 36 -13.27 17.56 9.27
CA LEU A 36 -11.93 18.14 9.43
C LEU A 36 -11.66 19.32 8.50
N THR A 37 -12.19 19.29 7.27
CA THR A 37 -11.91 20.31 6.25
C THR A 37 -13.12 21.21 5.95
N GLY A 38 -14.26 20.93 6.58
CA GLY A 38 -15.52 21.65 6.34
C GLY A 38 -16.03 21.55 4.90
N SER A 39 -15.59 20.55 4.11
CA SER A 39 -15.80 20.52 2.66
C SER A 39 -16.10 19.12 2.11
N PHE A 40 -16.77 19.08 0.96
CA PHE A 40 -17.06 17.88 0.16
C PHE A 40 -15.90 17.60 -0.81
N SER A 41 -14.73 17.26 -0.26
CA SER A 41 -13.50 17.11 -1.04
C SER A 41 -13.23 15.68 -1.50
N LYS A 42 -13.81 14.68 -0.82
CA LYS A 42 -13.52 13.27 -1.10
C LYS A 42 -14.50 12.67 -2.06
N GLU A 43 -14.09 12.54 -3.31
CA GLU A 43 -14.79 11.73 -4.30
C GLU A 43 -14.54 10.26 -3.98
N GLN A 44 -15.59 9.46 -3.93
CA GLN A 44 -15.53 8.00 -3.77
C GLN A 44 -16.58 7.38 -4.69
N VAL A 45 -16.26 6.22 -5.28
CA VAL A 45 -17.22 5.48 -6.11
C VAL A 45 -17.85 4.37 -5.28
N ASN A 46 -17.08 3.74 -4.39
CA ASN A 46 -17.59 2.76 -3.47
C ASN A 46 -17.95 3.41 -2.11
N ALA A 47 -19.21 3.25 -1.68
CA ALA A 47 -19.69 3.79 -0.41
C ALA A 47 -19.06 3.17 0.84
N THR A 48 -18.55 1.96 0.71
CA THR A 48 -17.90 1.22 1.81
C THR A 48 -16.39 1.43 1.85
N ALA A 49 -15.80 2.09 0.84
CA ALA A 49 -14.37 2.34 0.80
C ALA A 49 -13.95 3.32 1.90
N ASP A 50 -12.87 3.00 2.59
CA ASP A 50 -12.25 3.93 3.52
C ASP A 50 -11.56 5.09 2.78
N ALA A 51 -11.24 6.15 3.52
CA ALA A 51 -10.63 7.35 2.97
C ALA A 51 -9.34 7.08 2.16
N GLN A 52 -8.47 6.18 2.63
CA GLN A 52 -7.20 5.93 1.94
C GLN A 52 -7.41 5.11 0.66
N CYS A 53 -8.39 4.22 0.65
CA CYS A 53 -8.77 3.47 -0.54
C CYS A 53 -9.48 4.36 -1.56
N ALA A 54 -10.34 5.28 -1.12
CA ALA A 54 -10.90 6.33 -1.98
C ALA A 54 -9.78 7.20 -2.59
N ASP A 55 -8.79 7.63 -1.78
CA ASP A 55 -7.63 8.39 -2.27
C ASP A 55 -6.78 7.59 -3.28
N ARG A 56 -6.70 6.26 -3.12
CA ARG A 56 -6.06 5.38 -4.12
C ARG A 56 -6.86 5.34 -5.43
N GLY A 57 -8.20 5.30 -5.35
CA GLY A 57 -9.09 5.42 -6.51
C GLY A 57 -8.93 6.75 -7.24
N VAL A 58 -8.82 7.86 -6.52
CA VAL A 58 -8.55 9.19 -7.11
C VAL A 58 -7.18 9.22 -7.81
N ARG A 59 -6.14 8.68 -7.16
CA ARG A 59 -4.80 8.56 -7.77
C ARG A 59 -4.76 7.65 -9.01
N ALA A 60 -5.74 6.76 -9.17
CA ALA A 60 -5.86 5.91 -10.34
C ALA A 60 -6.42 6.65 -11.57
N LEU A 61 -7.13 7.78 -11.39
CA LEU A 61 -7.81 8.49 -12.47
C LEU A 61 -6.90 8.90 -13.63
N PRO A 62 -5.69 9.43 -13.43
CA PRO A 62 -4.80 9.77 -14.55
C PRO A 62 -4.43 8.55 -15.40
N PHE A 63 -4.23 7.38 -14.78
CA PHE A 63 -3.93 6.14 -15.49
C PHE A 63 -5.16 5.57 -16.21
N ILE A 64 -6.34 5.70 -15.61
CA ILE A 64 -7.61 5.33 -16.25
C ILE A 64 -7.84 6.21 -17.50
N GLN A 65 -7.60 7.52 -17.40
CA GLN A 65 -7.69 8.45 -18.52
C GLN A 65 -6.67 8.11 -19.61
N ALA A 66 -5.41 7.87 -19.25
CA ALA A 66 -4.37 7.46 -20.20
C ALA A 66 -4.76 6.17 -20.95
N ARG A 67 -5.31 5.19 -20.22
CA ARG A 67 -5.85 3.97 -20.84
C ARG A 67 -7.00 4.25 -21.81
N THR A 68 -7.93 5.13 -21.47
CA THR A 68 -9.02 5.50 -22.41
C THR A 68 -8.51 6.21 -23.66
N ARG A 69 -7.36 6.89 -23.57
CA ARG A 69 -6.63 7.45 -24.72
C ARG A 69 -5.76 6.41 -25.46
N GLN A 70 -5.84 5.14 -25.08
CA GLN A 70 -5.05 4.04 -25.64
C GLN A 70 -3.53 4.21 -25.48
N GLU A 71 -3.08 4.93 -24.45
CA GLU A 71 -1.67 4.95 -24.09
C GLU A 71 -1.23 3.57 -23.58
N THR A 72 0.00 3.16 -23.90
CA THR A 72 0.53 1.87 -23.47
C THR A 72 1.08 1.93 -22.05
N LEU A 73 1.13 0.78 -21.38
CA LEU A 73 1.65 0.67 -20.02
C LEU A 73 3.14 1.06 -19.96
N GLU A 74 3.91 0.69 -20.99
CA GLU A 74 5.33 0.99 -21.12
C GLU A 74 5.58 2.50 -21.20
N SER A 75 4.75 3.23 -21.97
CA SER A 75 4.81 4.69 -22.07
C SER A 75 4.58 5.35 -20.71
N LEU A 76 3.58 4.87 -19.96
CA LEU A 76 3.29 5.38 -18.62
C LEU A 76 4.42 5.08 -17.63
N HIS A 77 4.99 3.88 -17.66
CA HIS A 77 6.12 3.52 -16.81
C HIS A 77 7.34 4.39 -17.10
N ALA A 78 7.64 4.67 -18.36
CA ALA A 78 8.70 5.60 -18.75
C ALA A 78 8.42 7.03 -18.25
N GLY A 79 7.17 7.48 -18.36
CA GLY A 79 6.73 8.76 -17.82
C GLY A 79 6.91 8.87 -16.29
N ILE A 80 6.62 7.80 -15.55
CA ILE A 80 6.84 7.73 -14.10
C ILE A 80 8.34 7.74 -13.76
N ASP A 81 9.16 7.04 -14.55
CA ASP A 81 10.62 7.01 -14.34
C ASP A 81 11.27 8.38 -14.51
N ALA A 82 10.75 9.19 -15.45
CA ALA A 82 11.23 10.55 -15.68
C ALA A 82 10.88 11.54 -14.55
N LYS A 83 9.87 11.25 -13.71
CA LYS A 83 9.47 12.15 -12.62
C LYS A 83 10.57 12.25 -11.53
N PRO A 84 10.86 13.44 -10.99
CA PRO A 84 11.80 13.62 -9.89
C PRO A 84 11.16 13.31 -8.52
N ILE A 85 10.58 12.12 -8.37
CA ILE A 85 9.93 11.65 -7.13
C ILE A 85 10.76 10.54 -6.47
N ALA A 86 10.48 10.25 -5.19
CA ALA A 86 11.21 9.23 -4.45
C ALA A 86 11.03 7.83 -5.06
N ARG A 87 12.06 6.98 -4.98
CA ARG A 87 12.05 5.62 -5.56
C ARG A 87 10.84 4.79 -5.11
N LEU A 88 10.49 4.85 -3.82
CA LEU A 88 9.35 4.13 -3.27
C LEU A 88 8.02 4.59 -3.89
N GLU A 89 7.89 5.89 -4.17
CA GLU A 89 6.70 6.47 -4.80
C GLU A 89 6.61 6.06 -6.27
N LYS A 90 7.74 6.01 -7.00
CA LYS A 90 7.77 5.47 -8.37
C LYS A 90 7.23 4.05 -8.44
N ILE A 91 7.65 3.19 -7.52
CA ILE A 91 7.18 1.80 -7.44
C ILE A 91 5.66 1.79 -7.23
N LYS A 92 5.16 2.55 -6.24
CA LYS A 92 3.71 2.63 -5.96
C LYS A 92 2.90 3.16 -7.16
N GLU A 93 3.40 4.15 -7.89
CA GLU A 93 2.74 4.66 -9.09
C GLU A 93 2.72 3.61 -10.22
N LYS A 94 3.84 2.91 -10.44
CA LYS A 94 3.93 1.85 -11.44
C LYS A 94 2.99 0.68 -11.14
N ASP A 95 2.96 0.25 -9.88
CA ASP A 95 2.05 -0.81 -9.43
C ASP A 95 0.59 -0.41 -9.62
N LEU A 96 0.25 0.87 -9.35
CA LEU A 96 -1.09 1.39 -9.56
C LEU A 96 -1.45 1.44 -11.06
N ALA A 97 -0.54 1.87 -11.92
CA ALA A 97 -0.73 1.86 -13.37
C ALA A 97 -0.96 0.43 -13.88
N SER A 98 -0.13 -0.53 -13.46
CA SER A 98 -0.29 -1.94 -13.81
C SER A 98 -1.63 -2.51 -13.33
N ALA A 99 -2.06 -2.18 -12.11
CA ALA A 99 -3.36 -2.60 -11.57
C ALA A 99 -4.52 -2.06 -12.42
N VAL A 100 -4.48 -0.79 -12.84
CA VAL A 100 -5.51 -0.17 -13.69
C VAL A 100 -5.60 -0.85 -15.06
N PHE A 101 -4.46 -1.18 -15.68
CA PHE A 101 -4.42 -1.84 -16.98
C PHE A 101 -4.86 -3.30 -16.94
N ALA A 102 -4.71 -3.97 -15.78
CA ALA A 102 -5.18 -5.34 -15.59
C ALA A 102 -6.71 -5.46 -15.49
N LYS A 103 -7.42 -4.40 -15.07
CA LYS A 103 -8.89 -4.42 -14.95
C LYS A 103 -9.57 -4.24 -16.31
N LYS A 104 -10.83 -4.63 -16.45
CA LYS A 104 -11.67 -4.35 -17.63
C LYS A 104 -12.91 -3.59 -17.18
N GLY A 105 -13.53 -2.84 -18.08
CA GLY A 105 -14.76 -2.08 -17.84
C GLY A 105 -14.61 -0.58 -18.11
N SER A 106 -15.67 0.14 -17.77
CA SER A 106 -15.74 1.60 -17.81
C SER A 106 -14.80 2.25 -16.76
N PRO A 107 -14.44 3.53 -16.92
CA PRO A 107 -13.63 4.25 -15.93
C PRO A 107 -14.14 4.16 -14.49
N VAL A 108 -15.47 4.19 -14.32
CA VAL A 108 -16.12 4.11 -13.01
C VAL A 108 -15.97 2.71 -12.41
N GLU A 109 -16.19 1.66 -13.20
CA GLU A 109 -16.02 0.26 -12.77
C GLU A 109 -14.57 -0.05 -12.41
N ILE A 110 -13.61 0.44 -13.20
CA ILE A 110 -12.18 0.26 -12.90
C ILE A 110 -11.83 0.93 -11.57
N ARG A 111 -12.29 2.18 -11.36
CA ARG A 111 -12.05 2.88 -10.11
C ARG A 111 -12.67 2.15 -8.92
N ALA A 112 -13.93 1.71 -9.03
CA ALA A 112 -14.59 0.91 -8.01
C ALA A 112 -13.80 -0.39 -7.70
N ALA A 113 -13.30 -1.08 -8.72
CA ALA A 113 -12.50 -2.29 -8.55
C ALA A 113 -11.17 -2.02 -7.82
N ILE A 114 -10.50 -0.90 -8.08
CA ILE A 114 -9.28 -0.48 -7.37
C ILE A 114 -9.58 -0.15 -5.89
N GLU A 115 -10.69 0.55 -5.63
CA GLU A 115 -11.14 0.87 -4.27
C GLU A 115 -11.47 -0.42 -3.48
N THR A 116 -12.18 -1.36 -4.09
CA THR A 116 -12.49 -2.67 -3.50
C THR A 116 -11.24 -3.50 -3.22
N GLU A 117 -10.33 -3.62 -4.19
CA GLU A 117 -9.07 -4.37 -4.01
C GLU A 117 -8.20 -3.78 -2.89
N CYS A 118 -8.21 -2.46 -2.73
CA CYS A 118 -7.55 -1.81 -1.60
C CYS A 118 -8.16 -2.22 -0.26
N MET A 119 -9.50 -2.25 -0.16
CA MET A 119 -10.20 -2.68 1.04
C MET A 119 -9.92 -4.15 1.36
N ASP A 120 -9.92 -5.02 0.36
CA ASP A 120 -9.62 -6.45 0.52
C ASP A 120 -8.21 -6.67 1.05
N ASN A 121 -7.21 -5.99 0.47
CA ASN A 121 -5.83 -6.06 0.92
C ASN A 121 -5.66 -5.57 2.36
N LYS A 122 -6.41 -4.53 2.76
CA LYS A 122 -6.42 -4.04 4.14
C LYS A 122 -6.98 -5.08 5.10
N GLN A 123 -8.11 -5.70 4.76
CA GLN A 123 -8.73 -6.74 5.60
C GLN A 123 -7.80 -7.95 5.77
N VAL A 124 -7.08 -8.35 4.71
CA VAL A 124 -6.06 -9.40 4.81
C VAL A 124 -4.94 -8.97 5.74
N SER A 125 -4.42 -7.74 5.59
CA SER A 125 -3.33 -7.25 6.45
C SER A 125 -3.72 -7.13 7.92
N THR A 126 -4.98 -6.78 8.23
CA THR A 126 -5.47 -6.68 9.61
C THR A 126 -5.78 -8.04 10.20
N ARG A 127 -6.26 -9.01 9.41
CA ARG A 127 -6.44 -10.41 9.86
C ARG A 127 -5.11 -11.10 10.13
N THR A 128 -4.12 -10.95 9.24
CA THR A 128 -2.78 -11.51 9.43
C THR A 128 -2.04 -10.83 10.58
N ARG A 129 -2.43 -9.60 10.94
CA ARG A 129 -1.88 -8.84 12.07
C ARG A 129 -2.78 -8.84 13.31
N ALA A 130 -3.89 -9.59 13.32
CA ALA A 130 -4.59 -9.84 14.57
C ALA A 130 -3.57 -10.49 15.50
N PRO A 131 -3.32 -9.91 16.70
CA PRO A 131 -2.42 -10.56 17.64
C PRO A 131 -3.05 -11.93 17.89
N SER A 132 -2.33 -12.98 17.53
CA SER A 132 -2.64 -14.31 18.01
C SER A 132 -2.54 -14.24 19.53
N ALA A 133 -3.62 -13.85 20.19
CA ALA A 133 -3.78 -13.90 21.64
C ALA A 133 -3.83 -15.35 22.16
N TYR A 134 -3.61 -16.31 21.25
CA TYR A 134 -3.27 -17.69 21.53
C TYR A 134 -2.13 -18.09 20.59
N SER A 135 -0.91 -17.74 20.95
CA SER A 135 0.26 -18.51 20.56
C SER A 135 1.31 -18.32 21.65
N THR A 136 1.25 -19.05 22.75
CA THR A 136 1.66 -20.47 22.85
C THR A 136 2.08 -21.12 21.53
N TYR A 137 3.09 -20.55 20.85
CA TYR A 137 3.91 -21.36 19.95
C TYR A 137 4.89 -22.14 20.83
N PRO A 138 4.93 -23.49 20.76
CA PRO A 138 6.20 -24.16 20.93
C PRO A 138 7.12 -23.65 19.81
N GLU A 139 8.14 -22.89 20.19
CA GLU A 139 9.51 -23.02 19.70
C GLU A 139 9.63 -23.63 18.28
N TYR A 140 9.18 -22.92 17.23
CA TYR A 140 9.60 -23.27 15.89
C TYR A 140 11.03 -22.75 15.68
N PRO A 141 11.96 -23.60 15.23
CA PRO A 141 13.38 -23.29 15.20
C PRO A 141 13.63 -22.10 14.29
N ILE A 142 14.16 -21.05 14.89
CA ILE A 142 15.00 -20.05 14.23
C ILE A 142 15.89 -20.83 13.25
N TYR A 143 15.76 -20.61 11.93
CA TYR A 143 16.63 -21.24 10.93
C TYR A 143 18.11 -21.05 11.35
N PRO A 144 18.78 -22.07 11.89
CA PRO A 144 20.12 -21.89 12.45
C PRO A 144 21.17 -21.85 11.34
N GLU A 145 20.81 -22.26 10.12
CA GLU A 145 21.76 -22.39 9.01
C GLU A 145 22.18 -21.06 8.39
N SER A 146 21.32 -20.04 8.32
CA SER A 146 21.69 -18.73 7.74
C SER A 146 22.66 -17.97 8.65
N ASN A 147 22.39 -17.99 9.97
CA ASN A 147 23.28 -17.39 10.97
C ASN A 147 24.58 -18.20 11.13
N ALA A 148 24.54 -19.53 11.04
CA ALA A 148 25.75 -20.35 11.07
C ALA A 148 26.65 -20.12 9.84
N ARG A 149 26.06 -19.89 8.65
CA ARG A 149 26.81 -19.57 7.42
C ARG A 149 27.47 -18.19 7.50
N LEU A 150 26.79 -17.19 8.05
CA LEU A 150 27.35 -15.86 8.29
C LEU A 150 28.50 -15.92 9.32
N ALA A 151 28.30 -16.58 10.46
CA ALA A 151 29.33 -16.75 11.49
C ALA A 151 30.52 -17.62 11.01
N ALA A 152 30.32 -18.56 10.08
CA ALA A 152 31.40 -19.32 9.46
C ALA A 152 32.19 -18.49 8.43
N ALA A 153 31.53 -17.57 7.72
CA ALA A 153 32.18 -16.64 6.80
C ALA A 153 33.04 -15.62 7.56
N GLU A 154 32.52 -15.05 8.65
CA GLU A 154 33.25 -14.11 9.52
C GLU A 154 34.49 -14.77 10.14
N ARG A 155 34.35 -15.98 10.71
CA ARG A 155 35.50 -16.71 11.28
C ARG A 155 36.56 -17.06 10.24
N ARG A 156 36.18 -17.32 8.99
CA ARG A 156 37.15 -17.55 7.89
C ARG A 156 37.87 -16.26 7.51
N ALA A 157 37.15 -15.14 7.46
CA ALA A 157 37.75 -13.84 7.18
C ALA A 157 38.75 -13.42 8.28
N GLU A 158 38.39 -13.62 9.55
CA GLU A 158 39.26 -13.31 10.69
C GLU A 158 40.51 -14.21 10.73
N ALA A 159 40.35 -15.51 10.48
CA ALA A 159 41.49 -16.43 10.40
C ALA A 159 42.43 -16.11 9.21
N ALA A 160 41.88 -15.65 8.07
CA ALA A 160 42.68 -15.21 6.93
C ALA A 160 43.47 -13.93 7.26
N ALA A 161 42.85 -12.96 7.94
CA ALA A 161 43.50 -11.73 8.38
C ALA A 161 44.63 -12.01 9.38
N ALA A 162 44.41 -12.90 10.35
CA ALA A 162 45.44 -13.31 11.31
C ALA A 162 46.65 -13.98 10.64
N ARG A 163 46.42 -14.82 9.63
CA ARG A 163 47.51 -15.45 8.86
C ARG A 163 48.30 -14.43 8.05
N ALA A 164 47.63 -13.45 7.44
CA ALA A 164 48.29 -12.38 6.70
C ALA A 164 49.17 -11.52 7.64
N ALA A 165 48.68 -11.16 8.82
CA ALA A 165 49.45 -10.43 9.83
C ALA A 165 50.68 -11.22 10.32
N ALA A 166 50.51 -12.52 10.60
CA ALA A 166 51.62 -13.38 11.02
C ALA A 166 52.64 -13.67 9.90
N ALA A 167 52.26 -13.55 8.63
CA ALA A 167 53.18 -13.62 7.50
C ALA A 167 53.98 -12.32 7.37
N ALA A 168 53.33 -11.16 7.56
CA ALA A 168 53.99 -9.86 7.55
C ALA A 168 55.02 -9.72 8.69
N ASP A 169 54.68 -10.14 9.93
CA ASP A 169 55.61 -10.11 11.06
C ASP A 169 56.82 -11.04 10.87
N ARG A 170 56.63 -12.19 10.19
CA ARG A 170 57.76 -13.07 9.84
C ARG A 170 58.64 -12.48 8.75
N ALA A 171 58.09 -11.70 7.83
CA ALA A 171 58.85 -11.02 6.79
C ALA A 171 59.67 -9.85 7.37
N SER A 172 59.12 -9.08 8.31
CA SER A 172 59.83 -7.96 8.95
C SER A 172 60.99 -8.41 9.85
N ARG A 173 60.90 -9.59 10.48
CA ARG A 173 61.99 -10.15 11.32
C ARG A 173 63.13 -10.80 10.53
N ARG A 174 63.00 -10.94 9.21
CA ARG A 174 64.06 -11.51 8.34
C ARG A 174 64.99 -10.45 7.74
N TYR A 175 64.68 -9.18 7.93
CA TYR A 175 65.53 -8.03 7.60
C TYR A 175 66.08 -7.43 8.90
#